data_AF-A0A3P2ELN5-F1
#
_entry.id   AF-A0A3P2ELN5-F1
#
_cell.length_a   1.000
_cell.length_b   1.000
_cell.length_c   1.000
_cell.angle_alpha   90.00
_cell.angle_beta   90.00
_cell.angle_gamma   90.00
#
_symmetry.space_group_name_H-M   'P 1'
#
loop_
_entity.id
_entity.type
_entity.pdbx_description
1 polymer ?
#
loop_
_entity_poly.entity_id
_entity_poly.type
_entity_poly.pdbx_seq_one_letter_code
_entity_poly.pdbx_strand_id
1 'polypeptide(L)' 'MVLCTVREVGHYSCRSMTGNCAALQSLADEPGRVQMNPADAQRLGIADKQLVWVSSRRGKVISRADLSDRINPGRSI' A
#
# COMPACT_ATOMS: atom_id res chain seq x y z
N MET A 1 -7.07 -12.76 5.28
CA MET A 1 -5.97 -12.01 4.65
C MET A 1 -4.94 -11.66 5.71
N VAL A 2 -3.66 -11.71 5.37
CA VAL A 2 -2.56 -11.28 6.25
C VAL A 2 -2.06 -9.93 5.77
N LEU A 3 -2.11 -8.93 6.65
CA LEU A 3 -1.59 -7.59 6.41
C LEU A 3 -0.10 -7.56 6.77
N CYS A 4 0.74 -7.27 5.80
CA CYS A 4 2.15 -6.99 6.00
C CYS A 4 2.42 -5.52 5.66
N THR A 5 3.44 -4.92 6.25
CA THR A 5 3.92 -3.60 5.86
C THR A 5 5.35 -3.74 5.37
N VAL A 6 5.63 -3.21 4.19
CA VAL A 6 6.98 -3.17 3.62
C VAL A 6 7.57 -1.76 3.72
N ARG A 7 8.89 -1.68 3.67
CA ARG A 7 9.60 -0.39 3.60
C ARG A 7 9.89 -0.09 2.14
N GLU A 8 9.40 1.03 1.65
CA GLU A 8 9.77 1.53 0.32
C GLU A 8 11.19 2.09 0.34
N VAL A 9 11.98 1.75 -0.69
CA VAL A 9 13.32 2.32 -0.89
C VAL A 9 13.18 3.83 -1.10
N GLY A 10 13.72 4.61 -0.17
CA GLY A 10 13.61 6.08 -0.16
C GLY A 10 12.92 6.67 1.07
N HIS A 11 12.24 5.85 1.88
CA HIS A 11 11.59 6.31 3.11
C HIS A 11 12.11 5.62 4.36
N TYR A 12 12.66 6.42 5.28
CA TYR A 12 13.12 5.95 6.58
C TYR A 12 12.05 6.15 7.65
N SER A 13 11.63 5.06 8.28
CA SER A 13 10.76 5.06 9.46
C SER A 13 9.47 5.89 9.24
N CYS A 14 9.06 6.72 10.20
CA CYS A 14 7.91 7.62 10.13
C CYS A 14 8.09 8.86 9.24
N ARG A 15 9.08 8.86 8.31
CA ARG A 15 9.43 9.99 7.43
C ARG A 15 9.86 11.30 8.12
N SER A 16 10.06 11.37 9.44
CA SER A 16 10.49 12.61 10.13
C SER A 16 11.81 13.21 9.61
N MET A 17 12.67 12.41 8.97
CA MET A 17 13.92 12.86 8.33
C MET A 17 13.84 12.95 6.80
N THR A 18 13.00 12.17 6.13
CA THR A 18 12.92 12.09 4.65
C THR A 18 11.79 12.93 4.05
N GLY A 19 10.87 13.45 4.86
CA GLY A 19 9.80 14.35 4.43
C GLY A 19 10.25 15.79 4.14
N ASN A 20 11.51 16.14 4.37
CA ASN A 20 12.02 17.51 4.20
C ASN A 20 12.86 17.72 2.92
N CYS A 21 13.02 16.67 2.10
CA CYS A 21 13.74 16.73 0.82
C CYS A 21 12.75 16.61 -0.34
N ALA A 22 12.52 17.71 -1.06
CA ALA A 22 11.60 17.76 -2.20
C ALA A 22 11.89 16.68 -3.27
N ALA A 23 13.17 16.37 -3.52
CA ALA A 23 13.58 15.36 -4.50
C ALA A 23 13.18 13.92 -4.11
N LEU A 24 13.14 13.60 -2.82
CA LEU A 24 12.71 12.27 -2.32
C LEU A 24 11.19 12.17 -2.16
N GLN A 25 10.51 13.31 -2.04
CA GLN A 25 9.05 13.38 -2.00
C GLN A 25 8.44 13.09 -3.37
N SER A 26 9.04 13.61 -4.46
CA SER A 26 8.59 13.38 -5.84
C SER A 26 8.76 11.95 -6.35
N LEU A 27 9.59 11.13 -5.69
CA LEU A 27 9.75 9.70 -6.04
C LEU A 27 8.62 8.82 -5.50
N ALA A 28 7.79 9.33 -4.59
CA ALA A 28 6.68 8.61 -3.99
C ALA A 28 5.56 9.58 -3.57
N ASP A 29 4.90 10.18 -4.56
CA ASP A 29 3.83 11.17 -4.38
C ASP A 29 2.63 10.68 -3.53
N GLU A 30 2.46 9.36 -3.36
CA GLU A 30 1.47 8.80 -2.43
C GLU A 30 2.07 7.63 -1.63
N PRO A 31 2.67 7.87 -0.45
CA PRO A 31 2.86 6.84 0.57
C PRO A 31 1.59 6.04 0.81
N GLY A 32 1.74 4.75 1.05
CA GLY A 32 0.66 3.93 1.58
C GLY A 32 -0.30 3.47 0.52
N ARG A 33 0.22 3.00 -0.62
CA ARG A 33 -0.50 2.07 -1.50
C ARG A 33 -0.60 0.72 -0.80
N VAL A 34 -1.67 -0.01 -1.08
CA VAL A 34 -1.84 -1.39 -0.66
C VAL A 34 -1.67 -2.26 -1.88
N GLN A 35 -0.63 -3.08 -1.88
CA GLN A 35 -0.43 -4.02 -2.97
C GLN A 35 -1.16 -5.31 -2.68
N MET A 36 -1.92 -5.79 -3.66
CA MET A 36 -2.68 -7.03 -3.54
C MET A 36 -2.60 -7.85 -4.82
N ASN A 37 -2.78 -9.16 -4.67
CA ASN A 37 -2.83 -10.06 -5.81
C ASN A 37 -4.09 -9.78 -6.65
N PRO A 38 -4.01 -9.74 -7.99
CA PRO A 38 -5.18 -9.48 -8.83
C PRO A 38 -6.29 -10.53 -8.71
N ALA A 39 -5.99 -11.79 -8.38
CA ALA A 39 -7.01 -12.81 -8.13
C ALA A 39 -7.80 -12.50 -6.84
N ASP A 40 -7.14 -11.99 -5.80
CA ASP A 40 -7.82 -11.54 -4.57
C ASP A 40 -8.64 -10.29 -4.84
N ALA A 41 -8.09 -9.35 -5.60
CA ALA A 41 -8.77 -8.12 -5.99
C ALA A 41 -10.04 -8.41 -6.80
N GLN A 42 -9.95 -9.34 -7.77
CA GLN A 42 -11.10 -9.79 -8.56
C GLN A 42 -12.15 -10.46 -7.67
N ARG A 43 -11.73 -11.28 -6.69
CA ARG A 43 -12.64 -11.91 -5.73
C ARG A 43 -13.34 -10.90 -4.81
N LEU A 44 -12.70 -9.77 -4.55
CA LEU A 44 -13.21 -8.67 -3.71
C LEU A 44 -13.89 -7.55 -4.52
N GLY A 45 -13.87 -7.62 -5.85
CA GLY A 45 -14.43 -6.58 -6.73
C GLY A 45 -13.65 -5.26 -6.69
N ILE A 46 -12.34 -5.32 -6.45
CA ILE A 46 -11.45 -4.15 -6.35
C ILE A 46 -10.72 -3.98 -7.69
N ALA A 47 -10.78 -2.78 -8.26
CA ALA A 47 -10.02 -2.39 -9.44
C ALA A 47 -8.65 -1.82 -9.08
N ASP A 48 -7.72 -1.85 -10.05
CA ASP A 48 -6.43 -1.20 -9.90
C ASP A 48 -6.61 0.31 -9.67
N LYS A 49 -5.79 0.87 -8.77
CA LYS A 49 -5.83 2.27 -8.31
C LYS A 49 -7.12 2.70 -7.61
N GLN A 50 -8.02 1.77 -7.30
CA GLN A 50 -9.22 2.08 -6.53
C GLN A 50 -8.87 2.43 -5.08
N LEU A 51 -9.60 3.38 -4.50
CA LEU A 51 -9.52 3.65 -3.06
C LEU A 51 -10.23 2.53 -2.29
N VAL A 52 -9.49 1.89 -1.40
CA VAL A 52 -9.96 0.78 -0.57
C VAL A 52 -9.82 1.12 0.91
N TRP A 53 -10.76 0.60 1.70
CA TRP A 53 -10.68 0.66 3.15
C TRP A 53 -9.94 -0.56 3.66
N VAL A 54 -8.80 -0.34 4.30
CA VAL A 54 -8.09 -1.38 5.04
C VAL A 54 -8.49 -1.28 6.50
N SER A 55 -9.22 -2.28 6.99
CA SER A 55 -9.67 -2.35 8.38
C SER A 55 -8.93 -3.44 9.15
N SER A 56 -8.63 -3.15 10.41
CA SER A 56 -8.10 -4.10 11.39
C SER A 56 -8.81 -3.88 12.73
N ARG A 57 -8.58 -4.77 13.71
CA ARG A 57 -9.10 -4.61 15.07
C ARG A 57 -8.69 -3.29 15.75
N ARG A 58 -7.61 -2.64 15.28
CA ARG A 58 -7.06 -1.41 15.86
C ARG A 58 -7.54 -0.13 15.16
N GLY A 59 -8.27 -0.24 14.05
CA GLY A 59 -8.70 0.92 13.28
C GLY A 59 -8.79 0.64 11.79
N LYS A 60 -9.14 1.68 11.01
CA LYS A 60 -9.30 1.64 9.56
C LYS A 60 -8.56 2.80 8.90
N VAL A 61 -8.03 2.56 7.71
CA VAL A 61 -7.33 3.56 6.89
C VAL A 61 -7.79 3.45 5.44
N ILE A 62 -7.85 4.57 4.73
CA ILE A 62 -8.08 4.60 3.29
C ILE A 62 -6.73 4.54 2.59
N SER A 63 -6.59 3.66 1.62
CA SER A 63 -5.39 3.50 0.82
C SER A 63 -5.76 3.20 -0.63
N ARG A 64 -4.84 3.45 -1.56
CA ARG A 64 -5.02 3.14 -2.97
C ARG A 64 -4.53 1.73 -3.27
N ALA A 65 -5.38 0.91 -3.88
CA ALA A 65 -5.01 -0.43 -4.31
C ALA A 65 -4.04 -0.38 -5.49
N ASP A 66 -3.04 -1.25 -5.47
CA ASP A 66 -2.06 -1.43 -6.53
C ASP A 66 -1.97 -2.93 -6.84
N LEU A 67 -2.49 -3.34 -7.99
CA LEU A 67 -2.60 -4.77 -8.32
C LEU A 67 -1.28 -5.27 -8.91
N SER A 68 -0.72 -6.33 -8.33
CA SER A 68 0.54 -6.88 -8.79
C SER A 68 0.60 -8.40 -8.67
N ASP A 69 1.00 -9.06 -9.76
CA ASP A 69 1.22 -10.51 -9.82
C ASP A 69 2.41 -10.97 -8.97
N ARG A 70 3.24 -10.03 -8.50
CA ARG A 70 4.36 -10.31 -7.58
C ARG A 70 3.88 -10.65 -6.17
N ILE A 71 2.64 -10.32 -5.82
CA ILE A 71 2.06 -10.60 -4.51
C ILE A 71 1.45 -11.98 -4.51
N ASN A 72 1.81 -12.83 -3.55
CA ASN A 72 1.19 -14.14 -3.41
C ASN A 72 -0.28 -14.01 -3.00
N PRO A 73 -1.18 -14.87 -3.53
CA PRO A 73 -2.59 -14.90 -3.12
C PRO A 73 -2.76 -15.02 -1.59
N GLY A 74 -3.75 -14.30 -1.05
CA GLY A 74 -4.09 -14.24 0.37
C GLY A 74 -3.25 -13.26 1.21
N ARG A 75 -2.27 -12.57 0.60
CA ARG A 75 -1.41 -11.57 1.24
C ARG A 75 -1.61 -10.19 0.62
N SER A 76 -1.54 -9.17 1.46
CA SER A 76 -1.53 -7.76 1.05
C SER A 76 -0.38 -7.05 1.74
N ILE A 77 0.39 -6.26 1.00
CA ILE A 77 1.57 -5.53 1.51
C ILE A 77 1.41 -4.02 1.43
#